data_AF-A0A7S2SDD6-F1
#
_entry.id   AF-A0A7S2SDD6-F1
#
_cell.length_a   1.000
_cell.length_b   1.000
_cell.length_c   1.000
_cell.angle_alpha   90.00
_cell.angle_beta   90.00
_cell.angle_gamma   90.00
#
_symmetry.space_group_name_H-M   'P 1'
#
loop_
_entity.id
_entity.type
_entity.pdbx_description
1 polymer ?
#
loop_
_entity_poly.entity_id
_entity_poly.type
_entity_poly.pdbx_seq_one_letter_code
_entity_poly.pdbx_strand_id
1 'polypeptide(L)'
;DVEGFLAEQITSFRNIRMNAQHILYKQLITDWDCAVLTRFRLRDFAQDYYLPIGESNINDVLTYVEEKVLSEVCIDRVSFENFLNSTLQPGEQLSNLTMADLETGVGIYTTQLFDFYFPDEGESDGLSESDWSKAQYNCSKLETK
;
A
#
# COMPACT_ATOMS: atom_id res chain seq x y z
N ASP A 1 -1.52 -12.36 40.07
CA ASP A 1 -0.69 -13.45 39.51
C ASP A 1 0.22 -12.82 38.47
N VAL A 2 1.48 -13.24 38.45
CA VAL A 2 2.51 -12.71 37.54
C VAL A 2 2.19 -13.10 36.08
N GLU A 3 1.60 -14.26 35.85
CA GLU A 3 1.25 -14.75 34.50
C GLU A 3 0.16 -13.87 33.87
N GLY A 4 -0.92 -13.57 34.58
CA GLY A 4 -1.97 -12.65 34.10
C GLY A 4 -1.46 -11.24 33.76
N PHE A 5 -0.60 -10.67 34.61
CA PHE A 5 0.00 -9.36 34.35
C PHE A 5 0.91 -9.35 33.12
N LEU A 6 1.72 -10.41 32.94
CA LEU A 6 2.58 -10.55 31.77
C LEU A 6 1.76 -10.73 30.49
N ALA A 7 0.66 -11.49 30.56
CA ALA A 7 -0.25 -11.66 29.43
C ALA A 7 -0.88 -10.33 29.00
N GLU A 8 -1.39 -9.53 29.96
CA GLU A 8 -1.94 -8.19 29.68
C GLU A 8 -0.90 -7.26 29.05
N GLN A 9 0.34 -7.26 29.57
CA GLN A 9 1.41 -6.46 28.99
C GLN A 9 1.73 -6.89 27.56
N ILE A 10 1.83 -8.20 27.29
CA ILE A 10 2.08 -8.71 25.94
C ILE A 10 0.98 -8.24 24.99
N THR A 11 -0.29 -8.41 25.34
CA THR A 11 -1.42 -7.95 24.51
C THR A 11 -1.36 -6.44 24.28
N SER A 12 -1.08 -5.65 25.32
CA SER A 12 -0.95 -4.20 25.18
C SER A 12 0.17 -3.80 24.21
N PHE A 13 1.35 -4.42 24.33
CA PHE A 13 2.47 -4.17 23.42
C PHE A 13 2.16 -4.55 21.97
N ARG A 14 1.44 -5.65 21.76
CA ARG A 14 1.03 -6.09 20.42
C ARG A 14 0.07 -5.11 19.77
N ASN A 15 -0.94 -4.66 20.52
CA ASN A 15 -1.89 -3.65 20.05
C ASN A 15 -1.20 -2.33 19.70
N ILE A 16 -0.24 -1.88 20.52
CA ILE A 16 0.55 -0.68 20.22
C ILE A 16 1.34 -0.84 18.92
N ARG A 17 1.97 -2.00 18.69
CA ARG A 17 2.72 -2.24 17.45
C ARG A 17 1.83 -2.27 16.22
N MET A 18 0.69 -2.96 16.29
CA MET A 18 -0.29 -2.99 15.19
C MET A 18 -0.79 -1.60 14.84
N ASN A 19 -1.17 -0.81 15.86
CA ASN A 19 -1.62 0.56 15.65
C ASN A 19 -0.51 1.45 15.07
N ALA A 20 0.74 1.31 15.53
CA ALA A 20 1.86 2.05 14.98
C ALA A 20 2.09 1.70 13.49
N GLN A 21 1.99 0.43 13.12
CA GLN A 21 2.12 -0.02 11.73
C GLN A 21 1.00 0.55 10.85
N HIS A 22 -0.24 0.49 11.31
CA HIS A 22 -1.40 1.03 10.61
C HIS A 22 -1.26 2.55 10.39
N ILE A 23 -0.83 3.29 11.41
CA ILE A 23 -0.58 4.74 11.30
C ILE A 23 0.53 5.03 10.28
N LEU A 24 1.65 4.31 10.36
CA LEU A 24 2.77 4.49 9.42
C LEU A 24 2.31 4.30 7.98
N TYR A 25 1.54 3.24 7.74
CA TYR A 25 1.03 2.90 6.42
C TYR A 25 0.08 3.97 5.87
N LYS A 26 -0.82 4.50 6.71
CA LYS A 26 -1.69 5.64 6.35
C LYS A 26 -0.89 6.90 5.99
N GLN A 27 0.19 7.17 6.73
CA GLN A 27 1.04 8.33 6.46
C GLN A 27 1.74 8.21 5.10
N LEU A 28 2.29 7.03 4.78
CA LEU A 28 2.95 6.78 3.49
C LEU A 28 2.03 7.02 2.29
N ILE A 29 0.75 6.67 2.40
CA ILE A 29 -0.24 6.85 1.33
C ILE A 29 -0.81 8.27 1.28
N THR A 30 -0.76 9.03 2.36
CA THR A 30 -1.27 10.40 2.33
C THR A 30 -0.34 11.33 1.53
N ASP A 31 0.97 11.06 1.54
CA ASP A 31 1.97 12.03 1.06
C ASP A 31 2.71 11.62 -0.23
N TRP A 32 2.43 10.43 -0.78
CA TRP A 32 3.21 9.92 -1.93
C TRP A 32 2.95 10.65 -3.24
N ASP A 33 1.71 11.12 -3.46
CA ASP A 33 1.29 11.80 -4.69
C ASP A 33 2.11 13.09 -4.91
N CYS A 34 2.24 13.91 -3.85
CA CYS A 34 3.06 15.11 -3.84
C CYS A 34 4.53 14.81 -4.16
N ALA A 35 5.05 13.68 -3.66
CA ALA A 35 6.41 13.24 -3.93
C ALA A 35 6.60 12.82 -5.40
N VAL A 36 5.62 12.13 -6.00
CA VAL A 36 5.64 11.75 -7.42
C VAL A 36 5.59 12.99 -8.31
N LEU A 37 4.67 13.93 -8.06
CA LEU A 37 4.58 15.16 -8.84
C LEU A 37 5.84 15.99 -8.78
N THR A 38 6.44 16.10 -7.59
CA THR A 38 7.70 16.81 -7.43
C THR A 38 8.82 16.15 -8.25
N ARG A 39 8.87 14.82 -8.26
CA ARG A 39 9.86 14.03 -9.01
C ARG A 39 9.74 14.22 -10.53
N PHE A 40 8.51 14.29 -11.04
CA PHE A 40 8.21 14.36 -12.47
C PHE A 40 7.76 15.74 -12.96
N ARG A 41 7.86 16.80 -12.14
CA ARG A 41 7.32 18.16 -12.41
C ARG A 41 7.60 18.79 -13.78
N LEU A 42 8.64 18.33 -14.48
CA LEU A 42 9.01 18.81 -15.82
C LEU A 42 8.37 18.00 -16.95
N ARG A 43 7.57 17.00 -16.63
CA ARG A 43 6.81 16.17 -17.59
C ARG A 43 5.40 16.70 -17.71
N ASP A 44 4.85 16.64 -18.92
CA ASP A 44 3.51 17.16 -19.22
C ASP A 44 2.43 16.48 -18.36
N PHE A 45 2.50 15.16 -18.19
CA PHE A 45 1.57 14.39 -17.34
C PHE A 45 1.61 14.75 -15.85
N ALA A 46 2.70 15.37 -15.38
CA ALA A 46 2.80 15.83 -13.99
C ALA A 46 2.27 17.26 -13.82
N GLN A 47 2.13 18.01 -14.92
CA GLN A 47 1.56 19.36 -14.94
C GLN A 47 0.05 19.32 -15.23
N ASP A 48 -0.40 18.32 -16.00
CA ASP A 48 -1.81 18.02 -16.24
C ASP A 48 -2.10 16.56 -15.87
N TYR A 49 -2.84 16.39 -14.78
CA TYR A 49 -3.18 15.11 -14.16
C TYR A 49 -3.95 14.15 -15.05
N TYR A 50 -4.58 14.67 -16.11
CA TYR A 50 -5.44 13.91 -17.01
C TYR A 50 -4.76 13.55 -18.33
N LEU A 51 -3.49 13.96 -18.51
CA LEU A 51 -2.69 13.48 -19.63
C LEU A 51 -2.15 12.08 -19.32
N PRO A 52 -2.17 11.17 -20.30
CA PRO A 52 -1.53 9.87 -20.16
C PRO A 52 -0.05 10.01 -19.81
N ILE A 53 0.42 9.17 -18.88
CA ILE A 53 1.84 9.10 -18.48
C ILE A 53 2.72 8.72 -19.68
N GLY A 54 2.20 7.86 -20.55
CA GLY A 54 2.84 7.43 -21.79
C GLY A 54 3.88 6.33 -21.59
N GLU A 55 4.13 5.57 -22.67
CA GLU A 55 5.02 4.39 -22.67
C GLU A 55 6.44 4.72 -22.19
N SER A 56 6.94 5.91 -22.52
CA SER A 56 8.31 6.32 -22.16
C SER A 56 8.49 6.62 -20.67
N ASN A 57 7.42 6.85 -19.90
CA ASN A 57 7.51 7.25 -18.49
C ASN A 57 6.85 6.26 -17.53
N ILE A 58 5.92 5.42 -17.99
CA ILE A 58 5.12 4.56 -17.09
C ILE A 58 5.98 3.67 -16.20
N ASN A 59 7.05 3.07 -16.74
CA ASN A 59 7.95 2.25 -15.95
C ASN A 59 8.71 3.04 -14.89
N ASP A 60 9.15 4.26 -15.19
CA ASP A 60 9.84 5.13 -14.23
C ASP A 60 8.89 5.56 -13.11
N VAL A 61 7.65 5.89 -13.46
CA VAL A 61 6.61 6.28 -12.49
C VAL A 61 6.29 5.11 -11.57
N LEU A 62 6.02 3.92 -12.12
CA LEU A 62 5.70 2.73 -11.32
C LEU A 62 6.88 2.28 -10.44
N THR A 63 8.11 2.40 -10.92
CA THR A 63 9.31 2.13 -10.11
C THR A 63 9.39 3.11 -8.93
N TYR A 64 9.11 4.39 -9.16
CA TYR A 64 9.13 5.36 -8.07
C TYR A 64 8.01 5.10 -7.04
N VAL A 65 6.80 4.73 -7.50
CA VAL A 65 5.70 4.33 -6.60
C VAL A 65 6.06 3.07 -5.81
N GLU A 66 6.73 2.10 -6.44
CA GLU A 66 7.22 0.90 -5.78
C GLU A 66 8.21 1.23 -4.65
N GLU A 67 9.18 2.09 -4.91
CA GLU A 67 10.21 2.49 -3.94
C GLU A 67 9.66 3.35 -2.79
N LYS A 68 8.62 4.15 -3.04
CA LYS A 68 8.09 5.11 -2.06
C LYS A 68 6.88 4.62 -1.29
N VAL A 69 6.10 3.73 -1.87
CA VAL A 69 4.83 3.28 -1.31
C VAL A 69 4.81 1.78 -1.20
N LEU A 70 4.85 1.07 -2.34
CA LEU A 70 4.49 -0.35 -2.38
C LEU A 70 5.41 -1.20 -1.51
N SER A 71 6.73 -0.99 -1.61
CA SER A 71 7.71 -1.76 -0.83
C SER A 71 7.56 -1.55 0.68
N GLU A 72 7.23 -0.33 1.11
CA GLU A 72 7.06 0.03 2.52
C GLU A 72 5.80 -0.59 3.12
N VAL A 73 4.77 -0.83 2.29
CA VAL A 73 3.53 -1.51 2.70
C VAL A 73 3.43 -2.95 2.22
N CYS A 74 4.54 -3.53 1.77
CA CYS A 74 4.65 -4.92 1.27
C CYS A 74 3.71 -5.31 0.12
N ILE A 75 3.41 -4.35 -0.75
CA ILE A 75 2.75 -4.61 -2.02
C ILE A 75 3.81 -5.00 -3.05
N ASP A 76 3.56 -6.12 -3.73
CA ASP A 76 4.32 -6.49 -4.92
C ASP A 76 3.87 -5.66 -6.13
N ARG A 77 4.85 -5.15 -6.89
CA ARG A 77 4.60 -4.32 -8.07
C ARG A 77 3.79 -5.06 -9.14
N VAL A 78 4.05 -6.34 -9.39
CA VAL A 78 3.33 -7.11 -10.40
C VAL A 78 1.86 -7.27 -10.00
N SER A 79 1.60 -7.55 -8.72
CA SER A 79 0.23 -7.59 -8.19
C SER A 79 -0.49 -6.25 -8.35
N PHE A 80 0.19 -5.14 -8.09
CA PHE A 80 -0.36 -3.80 -8.27
C PHE A 80 -0.62 -3.45 -9.74
N GLU A 81 0.32 -3.73 -10.65
CA GLU A 81 0.15 -3.54 -12.09
C GLU A 81 -1.03 -4.35 -12.64
N ASN A 82 -1.16 -5.61 -12.21
CA ASN A 82 -2.29 -6.47 -12.57
C ASN A 82 -3.62 -5.85 -12.09
N PHE A 83 -3.66 -5.33 -10.87
CA PHE A 83 -4.81 -4.61 -10.35
C PHE A 83 -5.16 -3.39 -11.23
N LEU A 84 -4.19 -2.50 -11.48
CA LEU A 84 -4.40 -1.31 -12.31
C LEU A 84 -4.96 -1.68 -13.69
N ASN A 85 -4.41 -2.71 -14.32
CA ASN A 85 -4.87 -3.19 -15.62
C ASN A 85 -6.29 -3.79 -15.55
N SER A 86 -6.61 -4.55 -14.52
CA SER A 86 -7.92 -5.20 -14.39
C SER A 86 -9.04 -4.24 -13.97
N THR A 87 -8.72 -3.22 -13.19
CA THR A 87 -9.71 -2.35 -12.52
C THR A 87 -9.84 -0.99 -13.17
N LEU A 88 -8.72 -0.37 -13.57
CA LEU A 88 -8.73 1.00 -14.11
C LEU A 88 -8.53 1.05 -15.62
N GLN A 89 -7.85 0.07 -16.21
CA GLN A 89 -7.52 0.05 -17.64
C GLN A 89 -7.88 -1.29 -18.30
N PRO A 90 -9.12 -1.81 -18.14
CA PRO A 90 -9.48 -3.13 -18.63
C PRO A 90 -9.36 -3.24 -20.15
N GLY A 91 -8.32 -3.94 -20.61
CA GLY A 91 -8.04 -4.13 -22.03
C GLY A 91 -7.22 -3.02 -22.67
N GLU A 92 -6.71 -2.08 -21.89
CA GLU A 92 -5.83 -1.01 -22.33
C GLU A 92 -4.39 -1.22 -21.83
N GLN A 93 -3.46 -0.44 -22.37
CA GLN A 93 -2.07 -0.47 -21.89
C GLN A 93 -1.92 0.45 -20.68
N LEU A 94 -1.07 0.07 -19.72
CA LEU A 94 -0.77 0.91 -18.55
C LEU A 94 -0.20 2.30 -18.93
N SER A 95 0.37 2.45 -20.12
CA SER A 95 0.80 3.75 -20.64
C SER A 95 -0.33 4.77 -20.82
N ASN A 96 -1.58 4.31 -20.89
CA ASN A 96 -2.77 5.16 -20.96
C ASN A 96 -3.19 5.69 -19.58
N LEU A 97 -2.64 5.15 -18.49
CA LEU A 97 -2.90 5.66 -17.16
C LEU A 97 -2.52 7.12 -17.07
N THR A 98 -3.41 7.89 -16.46
CA THR A 98 -3.15 9.26 -16.04
C THR A 98 -2.62 9.27 -14.60
N MET A 99 -2.10 10.42 -14.14
CA MET A 99 -1.75 10.57 -12.73
C MET A 99 -2.96 10.44 -11.81
N ALA A 100 -4.14 10.89 -12.28
CA ALA A 100 -5.41 10.72 -11.55
C ALA A 100 -5.82 9.25 -11.42
N ASP A 101 -5.63 8.44 -12.47
CA ASP A 101 -5.90 7.01 -12.41
C ASP A 101 -4.94 6.32 -11.45
N LEU A 102 -3.64 6.66 -11.53
CA LEU A 102 -2.64 6.09 -10.64
C LEU A 102 -2.93 6.46 -9.17
N GLU A 103 -3.33 7.70 -8.90
CA GLU A 103 -3.73 8.15 -7.56
C GLU A 103 -4.89 7.33 -7.02
N THR A 104 -5.95 7.21 -7.83
CA THR A 104 -7.14 6.41 -7.53
C THR A 104 -6.76 4.95 -7.29
N GLY A 105 -5.88 4.39 -8.12
CA GLY A 105 -5.44 3.01 -8.06
C GLY A 105 -4.67 2.70 -6.78
N VAL A 106 -3.72 3.55 -6.41
CA VAL A 106 -3.02 3.42 -5.11
C VAL A 106 -4.02 3.52 -3.96
N GLY A 107 -4.93 4.49 -3.98
CA GLY A 107 -5.93 4.65 -2.92
C GLY A 107 -6.85 3.43 -2.74
N ILE A 108 -7.41 2.91 -3.83
CA ILE A 108 -8.29 1.73 -3.77
C ILE A 108 -7.52 0.49 -3.33
N TYR A 109 -6.36 0.22 -3.96
CA TYR A 109 -5.61 -1.00 -3.69
C TYR A 109 -5.08 -1.04 -2.26
N THR A 110 -4.58 0.08 -1.77
CA THR A 110 -4.09 0.18 -0.39
C THR A 110 -5.21 0.11 0.64
N THR A 111 -6.41 0.64 0.34
CA THR A 111 -7.58 0.48 1.21
C THR A 111 -7.94 -1.00 1.36
N GLN A 112 -8.07 -1.72 0.25
CA GLN A 112 -8.35 -3.16 0.27
C GLN A 112 -7.27 -3.96 1.01
N LEU A 113 -6.01 -3.57 0.84
CA LEU A 113 -4.91 -4.20 1.57
C LEU A 113 -4.98 -3.92 3.07
N PHE A 114 -5.39 -2.72 3.47
CA PHE A 114 -5.52 -2.37 4.88
C PHE A 114 -6.66 -3.09 5.55
N ASP A 115 -7.79 -3.25 4.86
CA ASP A 115 -8.89 -4.07 5.36
C ASP A 115 -8.41 -5.53 5.55
N PHE A 116 -7.57 -6.05 4.65
CA PHE A 116 -6.97 -7.37 4.80
C PHE A 116 -5.90 -7.44 5.91
N TYR A 117 -5.05 -6.42 6.06
CA TYR A 117 -3.95 -6.39 7.04
C TYR A 117 -4.40 -6.06 8.45
N PHE A 118 -5.41 -5.22 8.58
CA PHE A 118 -5.93 -4.69 9.83
C PHE A 118 -7.46 -4.84 9.87
N PRO A 119 -7.97 -6.08 9.78
CA PRO A 119 -9.41 -6.33 9.75
C PRO A 119 -10.07 -5.83 11.03
N ASP A 120 -11.29 -5.32 10.90
CA ASP A 120 -12.08 -4.88 12.05
C ASP A 120 -12.52 -6.08 12.91
N GLU A 121 -12.89 -5.83 14.16
CA GLU A 121 -13.31 -6.89 15.08
C GLU A 121 -14.53 -7.66 14.54
N GLY A 122 -14.34 -8.95 14.26
CA GLY A 122 -15.38 -9.84 13.74
C GLY A 122 -15.28 -10.13 12.24
N GLU A 123 -14.36 -9.48 11.51
CA GLU A 123 -14.06 -9.83 10.13
C GLU A 123 -13.16 -11.08 10.09
N SER A 124 -13.58 -12.10 9.33
CA SER A 124 -12.82 -13.35 9.16
C SER A 124 -11.83 -13.31 8.00
N ASP A 125 -12.00 -12.34 7.11
CA ASP A 125 -11.24 -12.22 5.87
C ASP A 125 -10.09 -11.25 6.11
N GLY A 126 -8.89 -11.77 6.39
CA GLY A 126 -7.76 -10.93 6.76
C GLY A 126 -6.65 -11.67 7.49
N LEU A 127 -5.60 -10.94 7.84
CA LEU A 127 -4.53 -11.41 8.71
C LEU A 127 -4.97 -11.37 10.17
N SER A 128 -4.76 -12.49 10.86
CA SER A 128 -4.99 -12.54 12.31
C SER A 128 -3.83 -11.89 13.08
N GLU A 129 -4.07 -11.53 14.34
CA GLU A 129 -2.99 -11.12 15.27
C GLU A 129 -1.89 -12.20 15.36
N SER A 130 -2.26 -13.47 15.24
CA SER A 130 -1.32 -14.60 15.23
C SER A 130 -0.37 -14.53 14.04
N ASP A 131 -0.86 -14.16 12.86
CA ASP A 131 -0.06 -14.06 11.64
C ASP A 131 0.91 -12.88 11.74
N TRP A 132 0.44 -11.73 12.25
CA TRP A 132 1.31 -10.60 12.54
C TRP A 132 2.36 -10.90 13.62
N SER A 133 1.98 -11.65 14.66
CA SER A 133 2.90 -12.09 15.71
C SER A 133 4.00 -13.01 15.15
N LYS A 134 3.64 -13.99 14.29
CA LYS A 134 4.62 -14.84 13.59
C LYS A 134 5.54 -14.03 12.69
N ALA A 135 4.99 -13.03 12.00
CA ALA A 135 5.74 -12.09 11.17
C ALA A 135 6.50 -11.03 11.99
N GLN A 136 6.45 -11.08 13.32
CA GLN A 136 7.09 -10.11 14.22
C GLN A 136 6.70 -8.66 13.94
N TYR A 137 5.47 -8.44 13.48
CA TYR A 137 4.96 -7.13 13.08
C TYR A 137 5.78 -6.50 11.94
N ASN A 138 6.33 -7.33 11.06
CA ASN A 138 7.02 -6.91 9.86
C ASN A 138 6.36 -7.59 8.66
N CYS A 139 5.73 -6.79 7.79
CA CYS A 139 5.01 -7.31 6.63
C CYS A 139 5.91 -8.11 5.67
N SER A 140 7.23 -7.83 5.65
CA SER A 140 8.17 -8.53 4.78
C SER A 140 8.30 -10.01 5.16
N LYS A 141 7.84 -10.38 6.37
CA LYS A 141 7.85 -11.72 6.97
C LYS A 141 6.48 -12.40 6.96
N LEU A 142 5.46 -11.80 6.34
CA LEU A 142 4.18 -12.46 6.12
C LEU A 142 4.35 -13.56 5.06
N GLU A 143 3.82 -14.76 5.35
CA GLU A 143 3.88 -15.92 4.44
C GLU A 143 2.94 -15.76 3.24
N THR A 144 1.90 -14.94 3.39
CA THR A 144 0.98 -14.52 2.33
C THR A 144 1.34 -13.10 1.88
N LYS A 145 1.85 -12.99 0.66
CA LYS A 145 2.05 -11.74 -0.09
C LYS A 145 1.17 -11.74 -1.33
#